data_AF-A0A8T5J1M9-F1
#
_entry.id   AF-A0A8T5J1M9-F1
#
_cell.length_a   1.000
_cell.length_b   1.000
_cell.length_c   1.000
_cell.angle_alpha   90.00
_cell.angle_beta   90.00
_cell.angle_gamma   90.00
#
_symmetry.space_group_name_H-M   'P 1'
#
loop_
_entity.id
_entity.type
_entity.pdbx_description
1 polymer ?
#
loop_
_entity_poly.entity_id
_entity_poly.type
_entity_poly.pdbx_seq_one_letter_code
_entity_poly.pdbx_strand_id
1 'polypeptide(L)'
;MILDENLVGVHAYLCSDGYVVKNPSTQKHKYYRVGLRNQNYELLKDFQDKFEKSFGVKPWIKEGQRCEKGSKEIYEQLTNQFGSFYSYEWHMPKLSVNLSKLWLRVFFDCEGWVFCRSHQNRHIGVDSVNEGGLRSIVAVLNDLGIKTIWKENKKRRMFRVYIYGRENLKLFQEKINFLHPDKKKKLSKVLNDYVDYLWDFPEEKNKCKLFVKNILSEKLKVRRKKYFRLISKEKINLEKLSKLLEEFYDIKPLLYYRINGLGTVYYELNINRRDYVQKLIDEKIIPNIFKAD
;
A
#
# COMPACT_ATOMS: atom_id res chain seq x y z
N MET A 1 -16.96 9.33 29.12
CA MET A 1 -17.65 9.78 27.90
C MET A 1 -18.01 8.58 27.05
N ILE A 2 -19.11 8.67 26.31
CA ILE A 2 -19.40 7.73 25.22
C ILE A 2 -18.38 7.99 24.11
N LEU A 3 -17.77 6.93 23.59
CA LEU A 3 -16.83 7.01 22.46
C LEU A 3 -17.63 7.15 21.16
N ASP A 4 -17.78 8.40 20.70
CA ASP A 4 -18.34 8.71 19.40
C ASP A 4 -17.25 8.85 18.32
N GLU A 5 -17.65 9.07 17.07
CA GLU A 5 -16.71 9.24 15.95
C GLU A 5 -15.75 10.41 16.14
N ASN A 6 -16.20 11.50 16.78
CA ASN A 6 -15.38 12.70 16.95
C ASN A 6 -14.28 12.46 17.99
N LEU A 7 -14.64 11.93 19.16
CA LEU A 7 -13.69 11.67 20.24
C LEU A 7 -12.71 10.56 19.86
N VAL A 8 -13.16 9.54 19.13
CA VAL A 8 -12.27 8.49 18.58
C VAL A 8 -11.27 9.08 17.59
N GLY A 9 -11.71 9.98 16.71
CA GLY A 9 -10.81 10.68 15.80
C GLY A 9 -9.80 11.56 16.53
N VAL A 10 -10.25 12.35 17.52
CA VAL A 10 -9.35 13.15 18.36
C VAL A 10 -8.33 12.26 19.07
N HIS A 11 -8.77 11.17 19.69
CA HIS A 11 -7.88 10.24 20.36
C HIS A 11 -6.82 9.69 19.40
N ALA A 12 -7.22 9.26 18.20
CA ALA A 12 -6.28 8.77 17.19
C ALA A 12 -5.22 9.81 16.80
N TYR A 13 -5.63 11.07 16.56
CA TYR A 13 -4.70 12.17 16.27
C TYR A 13 -3.71 12.40 17.42
N LEU A 14 -4.19 12.32 18.67
CA LEU A 14 -3.36 12.53 19.86
C LEU A 14 -2.37 11.39 20.12
N CYS A 15 -2.67 10.16 19.67
CA CYS A 15 -1.76 9.02 19.76
C CYS A 15 -0.70 8.98 18.65
N SER A 16 -0.87 9.78 17.59
CA SER A 16 0.08 9.90 16.47
C SER A 16 0.90 11.19 16.57
N ASP A 17 0.58 12.19 15.75
CA ASP A 17 1.28 13.46 15.63
C ASP A 17 0.83 14.51 16.68
N GLY A 18 -0.13 14.14 17.51
CA GLY A 18 -0.68 15.00 18.55
C GLY A 18 0.03 14.90 19.88
N TYR A 19 -0.46 15.69 20.83
CA TYR A 19 0.14 15.79 22.14
C TYR A 19 -0.89 16.23 23.19
N VAL A 20 -0.78 15.63 24.38
CA VAL A 20 -1.54 15.97 25.59
C VAL A 20 -0.52 16.19 26.70
N VAL A 21 -0.16 17.44 26.94
CA VAL A 21 1.00 17.78 27.78
C VAL A 21 0.63 18.79 28.87
N LYS A 22 1.29 18.64 30.01
CA LYS A 22 1.32 19.63 31.09
C LYS A 22 2.75 19.92 31.48
N ASN A 23 2.99 21.07 32.08
CA ASN A 23 4.29 21.38 32.65
C ASN A 23 4.71 20.39 33.76
N PRO A 24 6.02 20.19 33.97
CA PRO A 24 6.54 19.49 35.13
C PRO A 24 5.95 20.04 36.44
N SER A 25 5.83 19.17 37.45
CA SER A 25 5.35 19.54 38.78
C SER A 25 6.20 20.64 39.43
N THR A 26 7.48 20.73 39.07
CA THR A 26 8.46 21.70 39.58
C THR A 26 8.27 23.13 39.08
N GLN A 27 7.59 23.36 37.95
CA GLN A 27 7.39 24.72 37.43
C GLN A 27 6.19 25.42 38.10
N LYS A 28 6.38 26.69 38.50
CA LYS A 28 5.35 27.52 39.17
C LYS A 28 4.11 27.72 38.30
N HIS A 29 4.29 28.04 37.02
CA HIS A 29 3.19 28.23 36.09
C HIS A 29 2.79 26.89 35.46
N LYS A 30 1.55 26.46 35.68
CA LYS A 30 0.98 25.27 35.03
C LYS A 30 0.33 25.68 33.71
N TYR A 31 0.80 25.12 32.60
CA TYR A 31 0.03 25.08 31.37
C TYR A 31 -0.40 23.65 31.07
N TYR A 32 -1.55 23.54 30.42
CA TYR A 32 -2.14 22.31 29.91
C TYR A 32 -2.44 22.54 28.44
N ARG A 33 -1.87 21.72 27.56
CA ARG A 33 -2.02 21.87 26.11
C ARG A 33 -2.43 20.56 25.50
N VAL A 34 -3.42 20.64 24.63
CA VAL A 34 -3.86 19.55 23.77
C VAL A 34 -3.81 20.04 22.33
N GLY A 35 -3.21 19.27 21.44
CA GLY A 35 -3.14 19.67 20.05
C GLY A 35 -2.55 18.64 19.11
N LEU A 36 -2.56 18.99 17.84
CA LEU A 36 -2.01 18.24 16.72
C LEU A 36 -0.92 19.08 16.04
N ARG A 37 0.22 18.48 15.71
CA ARG A 37 1.25 19.11 14.85
C ARG A 37 1.26 18.40 13.52
N ASN A 38 0.81 19.07 12.46
CA ASN A 38 0.81 18.47 11.14
C ASN A 38 0.98 19.57 10.07
N GLN A 39 1.65 19.24 8.96
CA GLN A 39 1.84 20.17 7.85
C GLN A 39 0.62 20.20 6.91
N ASN A 40 -0.19 19.14 6.91
CA ASN A 40 -1.36 19.04 6.07
C ASN A 40 -2.56 19.76 6.69
N TYR A 41 -3.06 20.79 5.99
CA TYR A 41 -4.18 21.60 6.46
C TYR A 41 -5.50 20.82 6.59
N GLU A 42 -5.77 19.86 5.70
CA GLU A 42 -7.00 19.05 5.74
C GLU A 42 -7.07 18.23 7.04
N LEU A 43 -5.94 17.68 7.49
CA LEU A 43 -5.85 16.96 8.76
C LEU A 43 -6.00 17.89 9.97
N LEU A 44 -5.38 19.09 9.94
CA LEU A 44 -5.58 20.09 10.99
C LEU A 44 -7.04 20.53 11.11
N LYS A 45 -7.73 20.65 9.96
CA LYS A 45 -9.13 21.04 9.90
C LYS A 45 -10.06 19.93 10.40
N ASP A 46 -9.84 18.68 9.96
CA ASP A 46 -10.58 17.52 10.47
C ASP A 46 -10.40 17.34 11.98
N PHE A 47 -9.18 17.53 12.50
CA PHE A 47 -8.94 17.55 13.95
C PHE A 47 -9.69 18.68 14.66
N GLN A 48 -9.62 19.93 14.15
CA GLN A 48 -10.33 21.08 14.74
C GLN A 48 -11.84 20.81 14.84
N ASP A 49 -12.45 20.35 13.76
CA ASP A 49 -13.90 20.17 13.68
C ASP A 49 -14.37 19.02 14.61
N LYS A 50 -13.60 17.92 14.68
CA LYS A 50 -13.88 16.84 15.64
C LYS A 50 -13.69 17.29 17.08
N PHE A 51 -12.62 18.04 17.36
CA PHE A 51 -12.34 18.56 18.68
C PHE A 51 -13.44 19.53 19.15
N GLU A 52 -13.89 20.44 18.29
CA GLU A 52 -14.99 21.35 18.59
C GLU A 52 -16.29 20.59 18.90
N LYS A 53 -16.61 19.54 18.13
CA LYS A 53 -17.78 18.69 18.39
C LYS A 53 -17.70 17.90 19.69
N SER A 54 -16.51 17.40 20.04
CA SER A 54 -16.33 16.61 21.27
C SER A 54 -16.29 17.44 22.55
N PHE A 55 -15.75 18.66 22.49
CA PHE A 55 -15.49 19.47 23.68
C PHE A 55 -16.24 20.81 23.71
N GLY A 56 -17.01 21.14 22.67
CA GLY A 56 -17.72 22.42 22.56
C GLY A 56 -16.80 23.63 22.42
N VAL A 57 -15.51 23.43 22.15
CA VAL A 57 -14.51 24.49 22.09
C VAL A 57 -13.63 24.31 20.88
N LYS A 58 -13.54 25.35 20.05
CA LYS A 58 -12.73 25.35 18.84
C LYS A 58 -11.25 25.58 19.14
N PRO A 59 -10.34 24.65 18.78
CA PRO A 59 -8.91 24.87 18.87
C PRO A 59 -8.42 25.84 17.78
N TRP A 60 -7.33 26.55 18.03
CA TRP A 60 -6.76 27.49 17.07
C TRP A 60 -5.85 26.78 16.08
N ILE A 61 -6.03 27.03 14.78
CA ILE A 61 -5.15 26.52 13.72
C ILE A 61 -4.13 27.59 13.35
N LYS A 62 -2.86 27.20 13.32
CA LYS A 62 -1.79 27.88 12.60
C LYS A 62 -1.34 26.98 11.46
N GLU A 63 -1.66 27.39 10.23
CA GLU A 63 -1.41 26.63 9.01
C GLU A 63 0.07 26.21 8.89
N GLY A 64 0.29 24.97 8.43
CA GLY A 64 1.62 24.36 8.32
C GLY A 64 2.33 24.09 9.65
N GLN A 65 1.68 24.35 10.79
CA GLN A 65 2.29 24.18 12.11
C GLN A 65 1.47 23.30 13.03
N ARG A 66 0.32 23.79 13.51
CA ARG A 66 -0.38 23.16 14.63
C ARG A 66 -1.86 23.55 14.71
N CYS A 67 -2.63 22.67 15.33
CA CYS A 67 -3.96 22.97 15.84
C CYS A 67 -3.98 22.69 17.35
N GLU A 68 -4.20 23.70 18.20
CA GLU A 68 -4.08 23.51 19.65
C GLU A 68 -5.11 24.29 20.48
N LYS A 69 -5.38 23.78 21.68
CA LYS A 69 -6.14 24.44 22.73
C LYS A 69 -5.45 24.26 24.07
N GLY A 70 -5.34 25.35 24.83
CA GLY A 70 -5.01 25.29 26.25
C GLY A 70 -6.27 25.08 27.08
N SER A 71 -6.35 23.95 27.81
CA SER A 71 -7.44 23.67 28.75
C SER A 71 -7.02 22.60 29.75
N LYS A 72 -7.11 22.92 31.05
CA LYS A 72 -6.85 21.97 32.12
C LYS A 72 -7.91 20.88 32.17
N GLU A 73 -9.18 21.28 32.06
CA GLU A 73 -10.34 20.38 32.10
C GLU A 73 -10.25 19.31 31.00
N ILE A 74 -10.02 19.72 29.74
CA ILE A 74 -9.90 18.78 28.62
C ILE A 74 -8.69 17.85 28.79
N TYR A 75 -7.56 18.39 29.28
CA TYR A 75 -6.40 17.56 29.59
C TYR A 75 -6.74 16.48 30.61
N GLU A 76 -7.34 16.86 31.74
CA GLU A 76 -7.66 15.92 32.83
C GLU A 76 -8.69 14.89 32.37
N GLN A 77 -9.71 15.33 31.64
CA GLN A 77 -10.73 14.48 31.04
C GLN A 77 -10.12 13.42 30.10
N LEU A 78 -9.22 13.82 29.20
CA LEU A 78 -8.53 12.91 28.29
C LEU A 78 -7.63 11.92 29.05
N THR A 79 -6.81 12.41 29.98
CA THR A 79 -5.87 11.54 30.70
C THR A 79 -6.56 10.59 31.68
N ASN A 80 -7.67 11.00 32.28
CA ASN A 80 -8.45 10.14 33.17
C ASN A 80 -9.15 9.02 32.38
N GLN A 81 -9.56 9.30 31.13
CA GLN A 81 -10.28 8.33 30.31
C GLN A 81 -9.36 7.36 29.56
N PHE A 82 -8.25 7.86 28.99
CA PHE A 82 -7.39 7.07 28.10
C PHE A 82 -6.02 6.76 28.70
N GLY A 83 -5.70 7.34 29.86
CA GLY A 83 -4.38 7.24 30.46
C GLY A 83 -3.38 8.17 29.79
N SER A 84 -2.28 7.59 29.31
CA SER A 84 -1.15 8.37 28.78
C SER A 84 -1.20 8.51 27.26
N PHE A 85 -0.73 9.64 26.77
CA PHE A 85 -0.51 9.92 25.35
C PHE A 85 0.98 10.03 25.00
N TYR A 86 1.88 9.70 25.94
CA TYR A 86 3.30 9.67 25.64
C TYR A 86 3.64 8.54 24.67
N SER A 87 4.73 8.74 23.91
CA SER A 87 5.08 7.91 22.75
C SER A 87 5.23 6.41 23.02
N TYR A 88 5.41 5.98 24.27
CA TYR A 88 5.58 4.58 24.66
C TYR A 88 4.33 3.98 25.34
N GLU A 89 3.33 4.79 25.65
CA GLU A 89 2.32 4.44 26.66
C GLU A 89 0.88 4.55 26.16
N TRP A 90 0.64 5.12 24.97
CA TRP A 90 -0.72 5.20 24.42
C TRP A 90 -1.25 3.82 24.04
N HIS A 91 -2.58 3.65 24.10
CA HIS A 91 -3.24 2.39 23.76
C HIS A 91 -4.47 2.67 22.88
N MET A 92 -4.69 1.85 21.86
CA MET A 92 -5.94 1.92 21.08
C MET A 92 -7.10 1.41 21.96
N PRO A 93 -8.19 2.17 22.14
CA PRO A 93 -9.33 1.72 22.92
C PRO A 93 -10.03 0.55 22.21
N LYS A 94 -10.83 -0.22 22.95
CA LYS A 94 -11.75 -1.20 22.35
C LYS A 94 -12.86 -0.46 21.64
N LEU A 95 -13.02 -0.70 20.34
CA LEU A 95 -13.93 0.03 19.46
C LEU A 95 -14.79 -0.93 18.62
N SER A 96 -15.96 -0.44 18.18
CA SER A 96 -16.74 -1.13 17.15
C SER A 96 -15.99 -1.14 15.82
N VAL A 97 -16.36 -2.03 14.90
CA VAL A 97 -15.69 -2.16 13.58
C VAL A 97 -15.63 -0.82 12.83
N ASN A 98 -16.69 -0.02 12.88
CA ASN A 98 -16.73 1.28 12.18
C ASN A 98 -15.83 2.32 12.85
N LEU A 99 -15.83 2.40 14.18
CA LEU A 99 -14.94 3.30 14.93
C LEU A 99 -13.48 2.88 14.80
N SER A 100 -13.19 1.58 14.74
CA SER A 100 -11.86 1.04 14.47
C SER A 100 -11.32 1.48 13.10
N LYS A 101 -12.14 1.41 12.04
CA LYS A 101 -11.75 1.91 10.70
C LYS A 101 -11.41 3.40 10.74
N LEU A 102 -12.23 4.21 11.42
CA LEU A 102 -12.00 5.64 11.58
C LEU A 102 -10.70 5.93 12.35
N TRP A 103 -10.49 5.24 13.47
CA TRP A 103 -9.29 5.38 14.29
C TRP A 103 -8.03 5.04 13.48
N LEU A 104 -8.06 3.90 12.77
CA LEU A 104 -6.94 3.48 11.91
C LEU A 104 -6.68 4.49 10.79
N ARG A 105 -7.72 5.01 10.14
CA ARG A 105 -7.58 6.04 9.09
C ARG A 105 -6.78 7.23 9.61
N VAL A 106 -7.22 7.81 10.73
CA VAL A 106 -6.55 8.98 11.34
C VAL A 106 -5.10 8.66 11.72
N PHE A 107 -4.86 7.50 12.33
CA PHE A 107 -3.51 7.11 12.73
C PHE A 107 -2.57 6.96 11.52
N PHE A 108 -3.01 6.27 10.46
CA PHE A 108 -2.24 6.11 9.22
C PHE A 108 -2.11 7.41 8.41
N ASP A 109 -3.08 8.32 8.50
CA ASP A 109 -2.97 9.66 7.92
C ASP A 109 -1.87 10.51 8.56
N CYS A 110 -1.54 10.25 9.82
CA CYS A 110 -0.42 10.89 10.52
C CYS A 110 0.89 10.10 10.30
N GLU A 111 1.00 8.92 10.91
CA GLU A 111 2.24 8.13 11.00
C GLU A 111 2.53 7.29 9.75
N GLY A 112 1.49 6.93 9.00
CA GLY A 112 1.62 5.98 7.90
C GLY A 112 2.31 6.59 6.68
N TRP A 113 3.01 5.77 5.90
CA TRP A 113 3.51 6.16 4.58
C TRP A 113 3.11 5.12 3.54
N VAL A 114 2.95 5.60 2.30
CA VAL A 114 2.76 4.73 1.13
C VAL A 114 4.08 4.67 0.37
N PHE A 115 4.58 3.48 0.09
CA PHE A 115 5.78 3.27 -0.73
C PHE A 115 5.40 2.69 -2.09
N CYS A 116 5.95 3.27 -3.15
CA CYS A 116 5.66 2.87 -4.53
C CYS A 116 6.95 2.91 -5.36
N ARG A 117 7.62 1.76 -5.49
CA ARG A 117 8.66 1.53 -6.49
C ARG A 117 8.09 0.60 -7.54
N SER A 118 7.86 1.18 -8.72
CA SER A 118 7.16 0.51 -9.82
C SER A 118 7.72 -0.88 -10.09
N HIS A 119 6.84 -1.87 -10.24
CA HIS A 119 7.18 -3.27 -10.48
C HIS A 119 8.04 -3.97 -9.41
N GLN A 120 8.43 -3.30 -8.32
CA GLN A 120 9.38 -3.85 -7.34
C GLN A 120 8.80 -3.92 -5.93
N ASN A 121 8.39 -2.80 -5.35
CA ASN A 121 7.98 -2.74 -3.96
C ASN A 121 6.83 -1.76 -3.77
N ARG A 122 5.74 -2.26 -3.20
CA ARG A 122 4.47 -1.56 -3.02
C ARG A 122 3.90 -1.98 -1.67
N HIS A 123 3.78 -1.02 -0.76
CA HIS A 123 3.25 -1.26 0.57
C HIS A 123 2.80 0.03 1.25
N ILE A 124 1.98 -0.15 2.28
CA ILE A 124 1.78 0.86 3.33
C ILE A 124 2.66 0.44 4.51
N GLY A 125 3.32 1.40 5.15
CA GLY A 125 4.11 1.17 6.36
C GLY A 125 3.77 2.15 7.46
N VAL A 126 3.99 1.74 8.71
CA VAL A 126 3.93 2.62 9.88
C VAL A 126 5.01 2.19 10.88
N ASP A 127 5.64 3.18 11.53
CA ASP A 127 6.70 3.02 12.52
C ASP A 127 6.22 3.57 13.85
N SER A 128 6.58 2.91 14.96
CA SER A 128 6.39 3.48 16.29
C SER A 128 7.36 2.87 17.29
N VAL A 129 7.66 3.63 18.34
CA VAL A 129 8.35 3.11 19.52
C VAL A 129 7.39 2.39 20.48
N ASN A 130 6.08 2.62 20.33
CA ASN A 130 5.05 1.95 21.13
C ASN A 130 4.75 0.55 20.59
N GLU A 131 5.38 -0.47 21.16
CA GLU A 131 5.11 -1.86 20.77
C GLU A 131 3.66 -2.27 21.01
N GLY A 132 3.13 -1.96 22.20
CA GLY A 132 1.78 -2.34 22.62
C GLY A 132 0.72 -1.73 21.72
N GLY A 133 0.85 -0.42 21.44
CA GLY A 133 -0.01 0.30 20.52
C GLY A 133 -0.01 -0.28 19.10
N LEU A 134 1.17 -0.57 18.54
CA LEU A 134 1.25 -1.19 17.21
C LEU A 134 0.71 -2.63 17.18
N ARG A 135 0.84 -3.41 18.26
CA ARG A 135 0.23 -4.75 18.35
C ARG A 135 -1.29 -4.67 18.32
N SER A 136 -1.90 -3.70 19.00
CA SER A 136 -3.34 -3.45 18.92
C SER A 136 -3.77 -3.09 17.50
N ILE A 137 -3.00 -2.24 16.80
CA ILE A 137 -3.26 -1.90 15.39
C ILE A 137 -3.22 -3.15 14.50
N VAL A 138 -2.22 -4.01 14.67
CA VAL A 138 -2.10 -5.27 13.90
C VAL A 138 -3.30 -6.19 14.15
N ALA A 139 -3.74 -6.34 15.40
CA ALA A 139 -4.91 -7.14 15.72
C ALA A 139 -6.16 -6.63 14.99
N VAL A 140 -6.43 -5.33 15.07
CA VAL A 140 -7.59 -4.71 14.40
C VAL A 140 -7.50 -4.80 12.87
N LEU A 141 -6.30 -4.62 12.29
CA LEU A 141 -6.10 -4.82 10.84
C LEU A 141 -6.40 -6.26 10.41
N ASN A 142 -5.95 -7.25 11.20
CA ASN A 142 -6.21 -8.66 10.94
C ASN A 142 -7.71 -8.99 11.06
N ASP A 143 -8.41 -8.42 12.04
CA ASP A 143 -9.87 -8.57 12.19
C ASP A 143 -10.63 -7.97 11.00
N LEU A 144 -10.08 -6.93 10.37
CA LEU A 144 -10.57 -6.37 9.11
C LEU A 144 -10.15 -7.20 7.87
N GLY A 145 -9.45 -8.31 8.05
CA GLY A 145 -8.96 -9.18 6.97
C GLY A 145 -7.73 -8.63 6.24
N ILE A 146 -7.07 -7.60 6.77
CA ILE A 146 -5.88 -6.98 6.19
C ILE A 146 -4.65 -7.60 6.84
N LYS A 147 -3.96 -8.47 6.11
CA LYS A 147 -2.75 -9.14 6.63
C LYS A 147 -1.58 -8.16 6.69
N THR A 148 -0.79 -8.29 7.75
CA THR A 148 0.37 -7.43 8.01
C THR A 148 1.66 -8.22 8.20
N ILE A 149 2.80 -7.54 8.02
CA ILE A 149 4.12 -8.05 8.39
C ILE A 149 4.71 -7.15 9.47
N TRP A 150 5.13 -7.77 10.57
CA TRP A 150 5.81 -7.12 11.69
C TRP A 150 7.32 -7.20 11.53
N LYS A 151 8.03 -6.10 11.82
CA LYS A 151 9.50 -6.08 11.92
C LYS A 151 9.94 -5.20 13.08
N GLU A 152 10.99 -5.62 13.78
CA GLU A 152 11.66 -4.80 14.78
C GLU A 152 12.98 -4.25 14.22
N ASN A 153 13.22 -2.95 14.41
CA ASN A 153 14.51 -2.32 14.17
C ASN A 153 15.26 -2.16 15.49
N LYS A 154 16.04 -3.18 15.86
CA LYS A 154 16.80 -3.22 17.12
C LYS A 154 17.73 -2.01 17.31
N LYS A 155 18.34 -1.51 16.23
CA LYS A 155 19.26 -0.36 16.29
C LYS A 155 18.54 0.93 16.71
N ARG A 156 17.31 1.13 16.26
CA ARG A 156 16.51 2.32 16.57
C ARG A 156 15.50 2.10 17.72
N ARG A 157 15.37 0.86 18.21
CA ARG A 157 14.33 0.44 19.16
C ARG A 157 12.93 0.87 18.70
N MET A 158 12.65 0.63 17.41
CA MET A 158 11.36 0.95 16.80
C MET A 158 10.75 -0.32 16.21
N PHE A 159 9.44 -0.38 16.22
CA PHE A 159 8.65 -1.44 15.62
C PHE A 159 7.98 -0.92 14.35
N ARG A 160 7.87 -1.80 13.36
CA ARG A 160 7.35 -1.48 12.05
C ARG A 160 6.31 -2.47 11.62
N VAL A 161 5.20 -1.95 11.11
CA VAL A 161 4.12 -2.73 10.50
C VAL A 161 4.07 -2.41 9.02
N TYR A 162 3.94 -3.43 8.20
CA TYR A 162 3.76 -3.30 6.76
C TYR A 162 2.49 -3.99 6.28
N ILE A 163 1.82 -3.38 5.30
CA ILE A 163 0.71 -3.97 4.54
C ILE A 163 1.19 -4.17 3.11
N TYR A 164 1.33 -5.44 2.70
CA TYR A 164 1.82 -5.85 1.38
C TYR A 164 0.75 -6.60 0.59
N GLY A 165 0.91 -6.61 -0.74
CA GLY A 165 0.04 -7.37 -1.64
C GLY A 165 -1.14 -6.55 -2.14
N ARG A 166 -1.52 -6.76 -3.40
CA ARG A 166 -2.55 -5.97 -4.08
C ARG A 166 -3.89 -6.05 -3.34
N GLU A 167 -4.23 -7.25 -2.88
CA GLU A 167 -5.48 -7.58 -2.20
C GLU A 167 -5.58 -6.85 -0.85
N ASN A 168 -4.54 -6.91 -0.01
CA ASN A 168 -4.53 -6.20 1.27
C ASN A 168 -4.55 -4.68 1.07
N LEU A 169 -3.83 -4.16 0.08
CA LEU A 169 -3.82 -2.72 -0.22
C LEU A 169 -5.18 -2.24 -0.74
N LYS A 170 -5.87 -3.06 -1.53
CA LYS A 170 -7.23 -2.81 -1.99
C LYS A 170 -8.22 -2.84 -0.82
N LEU A 171 -8.14 -3.86 0.05
CA LEU A 171 -8.95 -3.92 1.27
C LEU A 171 -8.70 -2.72 2.20
N PHE A 172 -7.46 -2.27 2.32
CA PHE A 172 -7.14 -1.06 3.08
C PHE A 172 -7.81 0.17 2.44
N GLN A 173 -7.71 0.34 1.11
CA GLN A 173 -8.35 1.45 0.40
C GLN A 173 -9.88 1.45 0.58
N GLU A 174 -10.51 0.28 0.54
CA GLU A 174 -11.97 0.13 0.66
C GLU A 174 -12.47 0.36 2.09
N LYS A 175 -11.77 -0.18 3.10
CA LYS A 175 -12.26 -0.19 4.49
C LYS A 175 -11.80 0.99 5.32
N ILE A 176 -10.60 1.52 5.06
CA ILE A 176 -9.94 2.53 5.90
C ILE A 176 -9.68 3.80 5.08
N ASN A 177 -8.99 3.63 3.94
CA ASN A 177 -8.53 4.70 3.05
C ASN A 177 -7.65 5.75 3.76
N PHE A 178 -7.20 6.76 3.02
CA PHE A 178 -6.55 7.94 3.56
C PHE A 178 -7.46 9.17 3.39
N LEU A 179 -7.48 10.05 4.40
CA LEU A 179 -7.94 11.42 4.23
C LEU A 179 -6.83 12.27 3.60
N HIS A 180 -5.57 12.03 3.97
CA HIS A 180 -4.42 12.80 3.46
C HIS A 180 -4.32 12.68 1.92
N PRO A 181 -4.37 13.80 1.18
CA PRO A 181 -4.57 13.79 -0.27
C PRO A 181 -3.41 13.12 -1.02
N ASP A 182 -2.16 13.42 -0.64
CA ASP A 182 -1.00 12.80 -1.28
C ASP A 182 -0.89 11.29 -1.00
N LYS A 183 -1.18 10.84 0.23
CA LYS A 183 -1.18 9.42 0.59
C LYS A 183 -2.27 8.67 -0.17
N LYS A 184 -3.48 9.25 -0.27
CA LYS A 184 -4.61 8.73 -1.06
C LYS A 184 -4.26 8.60 -2.55
N LYS A 185 -3.68 9.64 -3.14
CA LYS A 185 -3.21 9.65 -4.54
C LYS A 185 -2.12 8.58 -4.75
N LYS A 186 -1.18 8.46 -3.82
CA LYS A 186 -0.07 7.49 -3.89
C LYS A 186 -0.57 6.05 -3.74
N LEU A 187 -1.55 5.78 -2.87
CA LEU A 187 -2.17 4.46 -2.76
C LEU A 187 -2.88 4.06 -4.06
N SER A 188 -3.61 5.01 -4.67
CA SER A 188 -4.26 4.79 -5.96
C SER A 188 -3.24 4.46 -7.06
N LYS A 189 -2.12 5.20 -7.10
CA LYS A 189 -1.01 4.91 -8.01
C LYS A 189 -0.42 3.52 -7.77
N VAL A 190 -0.22 3.12 -6.51
CA VAL A 190 0.29 1.78 -6.16
C VAL A 190 -0.60 0.69 -6.71
N LEU A 191 -1.93 0.82 -6.55
CA LEU A 191 -2.90 -0.18 -6.99
C LEU A 191 -2.95 -0.28 -8.52
N ASN A 192 -2.83 0.84 -9.23
CA ASN A 192 -2.79 0.88 -10.70
C ASN A 192 -1.44 0.40 -11.27
N ASP A 193 -0.35 0.48 -10.50
CA ASP A 193 0.96 -0.01 -10.91
C ASP A 193 1.02 -1.55 -10.94
N TYR A 194 0.08 -2.24 -10.27
CA TYR A 194 -0.01 -3.71 -10.36
C TYR A 194 -0.37 -4.11 -11.78
N VAL A 195 0.63 -4.67 -12.45
CA VAL A 195 0.46 -5.31 -13.76
C VAL A 195 -0.49 -6.47 -13.59
N ASP A 196 -1.58 -6.47 -14.36
CA ASP A 196 -2.34 -7.69 -14.55
C ASP A 196 -1.46 -8.65 -15.34
N TYR A 197 -1.09 -9.75 -14.71
CA TYR A 197 -0.26 -10.72 -15.37
C TYR A 197 -1.07 -11.57 -16.33
N LEU A 198 -2.40 -11.68 -16.17
CA LEU A 198 -3.24 -12.45 -17.08
C LEU A 198 -3.42 -11.71 -18.40
N TRP A 199 -3.29 -12.45 -19.50
CA TRP A 199 -3.55 -11.91 -20.83
C TRP A 199 -4.97 -12.21 -21.23
N ASP A 200 -5.72 -11.15 -21.51
CA ASP A 200 -7.06 -11.26 -22.07
C ASP A 200 -6.96 -11.38 -23.59
N PHE A 201 -7.03 -12.61 -24.09
CA PHE A 201 -6.96 -12.88 -25.52
C PHE A 201 -8.35 -12.68 -26.14
N PRO A 202 -8.51 -11.77 -27.12
CA PRO A 202 -9.79 -11.52 -27.77
C PRO A 202 -10.41 -12.79 -28.36
N GLU A 203 -11.74 -12.89 -28.33
CA GLU A 203 -12.47 -14.00 -28.97
C GLU A 203 -12.46 -13.89 -30.50
N GLU A 204 -12.49 -12.66 -31.03
CA GLU A 204 -12.46 -12.42 -32.46
C GLU A 204 -11.09 -12.76 -33.05
N LYS A 205 -11.05 -13.68 -34.01
CA LYS A 205 -9.83 -14.28 -34.56
C LYS A 205 -8.80 -13.25 -35.04
N ASN A 206 -9.22 -12.20 -35.76
CA ASN A 206 -8.30 -11.19 -36.29
C ASN A 206 -7.69 -10.33 -35.18
N LYS A 207 -8.50 -9.90 -34.21
CA LYS A 207 -8.03 -9.18 -33.03
C LYS A 207 -7.09 -10.04 -32.18
N CYS A 208 -7.41 -11.33 -32.04
CA CYS A 208 -6.58 -12.29 -31.32
C CYS A 208 -5.22 -12.50 -32.00
N LYS A 209 -5.20 -12.68 -33.33
CA LYS A 209 -3.95 -12.81 -34.10
C LYS A 209 -3.08 -11.56 -33.97
N LEU A 210 -3.67 -10.37 -34.05
CA LEU A 210 -2.96 -9.10 -33.83
C LEU A 210 -2.44 -8.97 -32.40
N PHE A 211 -3.23 -9.35 -31.40
CA PHE A 211 -2.83 -9.35 -30.00
C PHE A 211 -1.65 -10.29 -29.74
N VAL A 212 -1.67 -11.51 -30.30
CA VAL A 212 -0.55 -12.45 -30.26
C VAL A 212 0.71 -11.84 -30.89
N LYS A 213 0.57 -11.20 -32.06
CA LYS A 213 1.69 -10.50 -32.71
C LYS A 213 2.27 -9.39 -31.83
N ASN A 214 1.44 -8.60 -31.16
CA ASN A 214 1.88 -7.54 -30.25
C ASN A 214 2.63 -8.12 -29.04
N ILE A 215 2.09 -9.17 -28.41
CA ILE A 215 2.77 -9.87 -27.30
C ILE A 215 4.16 -10.33 -27.70
N LEU A 216 4.28 -10.97 -28.86
CA LEU A 216 5.58 -11.43 -29.36
C LEU A 216 6.52 -10.26 -29.63
N SER A 217 6.04 -9.20 -30.28
CA SER A 217 6.87 -8.03 -30.60
C SER A 217 7.39 -7.32 -29.34
N GLU A 218 6.56 -7.21 -28.30
CA GLU A 218 6.91 -6.49 -27.07
C GLU A 218 7.71 -7.32 -26.06
N LYS A 219 7.36 -8.59 -25.90
CA LYS A 219 7.82 -9.41 -24.74
C LYS A 219 8.83 -10.48 -25.10
N LEU A 220 8.98 -10.81 -26.39
CA LEU A 220 9.89 -11.86 -26.82
C LEU A 220 11.35 -11.38 -26.69
N LYS A 221 12.17 -12.17 -26.00
CA LYS A 221 13.60 -11.88 -25.79
C LYS A 221 14.46 -12.84 -26.60
N VAL A 222 15.42 -12.29 -27.34
CA VAL A 222 16.45 -13.06 -28.05
C VAL A 222 17.59 -13.37 -27.08
N ARG A 223 17.91 -14.64 -26.82
CA ARG A 223 19.11 -14.99 -26.02
C ARG A 223 20.32 -15.38 -26.85
N ARG A 224 20.11 -15.99 -28.02
CA ARG A 224 21.12 -16.43 -28.99
C ARG A 224 20.54 -16.27 -30.39
N LYS A 225 21.36 -16.31 -31.46
CA LYS A 225 20.94 -16.09 -32.87
C LYS A 225 19.70 -16.91 -33.32
N LYS A 226 19.26 -17.94 -32.58
CA LYS A 226 18.12 -18.81 -32.92
C LYS A 226 17.22 -19.17 -31.73
N TYR A 227 17.33 -18.48 -30.61
CA TYR A 227 16.59 -18.82 -29.39
C TYR A 227 15.78 -17.63 -28.90
N PHE A 228 14.47 -17.75 -29.05
CA PHE A 228 13.51 -16.78 -28.54
C PHE A 228 12.83 -17.33 -27.31
N ARG A 229 12.66 -16.46 -26.33
CA ARG A 229 12.03 -16.78 -25.06
C ARG A 229 11.02 -15.72 -24.68
N LEU A 230 9.86 -16.17 -24.24
CA LEU A 230 8.85 -15.35 -23.61
C LEU A 230 8.61 -15.85 -22.19
N ILE A 231 8.44 -14.95 -21.23
CA ILE A 231 8.28 -15.28 -19.81
C ILE A 231 6.92 -14.78 -19.32
N SER A 232 6.24 -15.61 -18.53
CA SER A 232 5.03 -15.23 -17.80
C SER A 232 5.09 -15.82 -16.40
N LYS A 233 4.52 -15.13 -15.41
CA LYS A 233 4.27 -15.72 -14.09
C LYS A 233 3.08 -16.69 -14.14
N GLU A 234 2.12 -16.44 -15.02
CA GLU A 234 0.91 -17.24 -15.18
C GLU A 234 1.10 -18.28 -16.29
N LYS A 235 0.91 -19.56 -15.95
CA LYS A 235 1.05 -20.69 -16.88
C LYS A 235 0.04 -20.60 -18.03
N ILE A 236 -1.21 -20.29 -17.68
CA ILE A 236 -2.36 -20.27 -18.59
C ILE A 236 -2.14 -19.33 -19.78
N ASN A 237 -1.45 -18.20 -19.56
CA ASN A 237 -1.06 -17.28 -20.62
C ASN A 237 -0.20 -17.94 -21.69
N LEU A 238 0.83 -18.68 -21.26
CA LEU A 238 1.76 -19.32 -22.19
C LEU A 238 1.15 -20.56 -22.81
N GLU A 239 0.28 -21.29 -22.10
CA GLU A 239 -0.49 -22.39 -22.68
C GLU A 239 -1.42 -21.90 -23.79
N LYS A 240 -2.17 -20.81 -23.54
CA LYS A 240 -3.05 -20.20 -24.53
C LYS A 240 -2.26 -19.60 -25.70
N LEU A 241 -1.17 -18.89 -25.42
CA LEU A 241 -0.27 -18.38 -26.45
C LEU A 241 0.34 -19.50 -27.30
N SER A 242 0.73 -20.62 -26.69
CA SER A 242 1.27 -21.79 -27.39
C SER A 242 0.27 -22.35 -28.41
N LYS A 243 -0.99 -22.52 -27.99
CA LYS A 243 -2.06 -23.00 -28.89
C LYS A 243 -2.30 -22.03 -30.05
N LEU A 244 -2.34 -20.72 -29.76
CA LEU A 244 -2.55 -19.69 -30.79
C LEU A 244 -1.35 -19.53 -31.73
N LEU A 245 -0.14 -19.78 -31.26
CA LEU A 245 1.06 -19.83 -32.11
C LEU A 245 1.00 -21.01 -33.09
N GLU A 246 0.53 -22.16 -32.63
CA GLU A 246 0.29 -23.33 -33.48
C GLU A 246 -0.82 -23.04 -34.50
N GLU A 247 -1.95 -22.47 -34.05
CA GLU A 247 -3.08 -22.17 -34.92
C GLU A 247 -2.76 -21.11 -35.99
N PHE A 248 -2.15 -19.99 -35.60
CA PHE A 248 -2.00 -18.84 -36.50
C PHE A 248 -0.72 -18.86 -37.35
N TYR A 249 0.30 -19.59 -36.90
CA TYR A 249 1.63 -19.57 -37.51
C TYR A 249 2.25 -20.96 -37.69
N ASP A 250 1.56 -22.04 -37.28
CA ASP A 250 2.10 -23.40 -37.31
C ASP A 250 3.47 -23.47 -36.58
N ILE A 251 3.52 -22.87 -35.39
CA ILE A 251 4.68 -22.87 -34.50
C ILE A 251 4.32 -23.65 -33.24
N LYS A 252 5.08 -24.70 -32.95
CA LYS A 252 4.94 -25.52 -31.72
C LYS A 252 6.04 -25.16 -30.72
N PRO A 253 5.83 -24.18 -29.84
CA PRO A 253 6.85 -23.78 -28.88
C PRO A 253 6.97 -24.82 -27.76
N LEU A 254 8.05 -24.72 -26.99
CA LEU A 254 8.30 -25.56 -25.82
C LEU A 254 8.02 -24.75 -24.55
N LEU A 255 7.14 -25.26 -23.69
CA LEU A 255 6.77 -24.63 -22.43
C LEU A 255 7.56 -25.25 -21.27
N TYR A 256 8.19 -24.41 -20.45
CA TYR A 256 8.99 -24.85 -19.31
C TYR A 256 8.52 -24.20 -18.02
N TYR A 257 8.54 -24.96 -16.93
CA TYR A 257 8.45 -24.49 -15.57
C TYR A 257 9.83 -24.07 -15.06
N ARG A 258 9.94 -22.93 -14.39
CA ARG A 258 11.18 -22.41 -13.83
C ARG A 258 10.96 -21.83 -12.43
N ILE A 259 12.03 -21.86 -11.65
CA ILE A 259 12.14 -21.18 -10.35
C ILE A 259 13.37 -20.28 -10.43
N ASN A 260 13.25 -19.01 -10.08
CA ASN A 260 14.41 -18.09 -10.04
C ASN A 260 15.20 -18.26 -8.73
N GLY A 261 16.33 -17.56 -8.60
CA GLY A 261 17.16 -17.62 -7.39
C GLY A 261 16.47 -17.12 -6.10
N LEU A 262 15.27 -16.55 -6.20
CA LEU A 262 14.44 -16.08 -5.08
C LEU A 262 13.29 -17.05 -4.75
N GLY A 263 13.24 -18.23 -5.38
CA GLY A 263 12.14 -19.18 -5.19
C GLY A 263 10.85 -18.80 -5.91
N THR A 264 10.84 -17.73 -6.72
CA THR A 264 9.64 -17.35 -7.48
C THR A 264 9.47 -18.26 -8.68
N VAL A 265 8.29 -18.87 -8.77
CA VAL A 265 7.87 -19.68 -9.91
C VAL A 265 7.51 -18.78 -11.09
N TYR A 266 7.98 -19.16 -12.29
CA TYR A 266 7.57 -18.58 -13.56
C TYR A 266 7.63 -19.63 -14.66
N TYR A 267 7.07 -19.29 -15.81
CA TYR A 267 7.00 -20.15 -16.97
C TYR A 267 7.72 -19.50 -18.16
N GLU A 268 8.35 -20.32 -18.98
CA GLU A 268 9.06 -19.90 -20.18
C GLU A 268 8.49 -20.59 -21.41
N LEU A 269 8.14 -19.82 -22.44
CA LEU A 269 7.76 -20.33 -23.75
C LEU A 269 8.92 -20.08 -24.71
N ASN A 270 9.50 -21.15 -25.26
CA ASN A 270 10.70 -21.12 -26.07
C ASN A 270 10.42 -21.50 -27.52
N ILE A 271 10.96 -20.72 -28.44
CA ILE A 271 10.94 -20.97 -29.89
C ILE A 271 12.41 -21.07 -30.34
N ASN A 272 12.86 -22.30 -30.59
CA ASN A 272 14.27 -22.61 -30.86
C ASN A 272 14.51 -23.30 -32.22
N ARG A 273 13.45 -23.67 -32.93
CA ARG A 273 13.49 -24.25 -34.27
C ARG A 273 13.73 -23.16 -35.30
N ARG A 274 14.71 -23.35 -36.19
CA ARG A 274 15.13 -22.35 -37.19
C ARG A 274 14.00 -21.94 -38.13
N ASP A 275 13.23 -22.92 -38.59
CA ASP A 275 12.07 -22.70 -39.46
C ASP A 275 10.99 -21.89 -38.75
N TYR A 276 10.73 -22.14 -37.47
CA TYR A 276 9.77 -21.34 -36.69
C TYR A 276 10.24 -19.90 -36.51
N VAL A 277 11.53 -19.69 -36.27
CA VAL A 277 12.11 -18.34 -36.21
C VAL A 277 11.95 -17.62 -37.55
N GLN A 278 12.18 -18.31 -38.67
CA GLN A 278 12.02 -17.73 -39.99
C GLN A 278 10.58 -17.29 -40.24
N LYS A 279 9.58 -18.12 -39.87
CA LYS A 279 8.16 -17.73 -39.96
C LYS A 279 7.86 -16.43 -39.21
N LEU A 280 8.41 -16.23 -38.01
CA LEU A 280 8.23 -15.00 -37.24
C LEU A 280 8.87 -13.77 -37.92
N ILE A 281 10.00 -13.96 -38.62
CA ILE A 281 10.65 -12.90 -39.40
C ILE A 281 9.81 -12.55 -40.64
N ASP A 282 9.32 -13.56 -41.35
CA ASP A 282 8.53 -13.39 -42.57
C ASP A 282 7.22 -12.64 -42.29
N GLU A 283 6.60 -12.93 -41.14
CA GLU A 283 5.41 -12.25 -40.62
C GLU A 283 5.70 -10.85 -40.04
N LYS A 284 6.96 -10.40 -40.10
CA LYS A 284 7.44 -9.12 -39.55
C LYS A 284 7.07 -8.93 -38.07
N ILE A 285 7.13 -10.02 -37.30
CA ILE A 285 6.91 -10.00 -35.85
C ILE A 285 8.22 -9.65 -35.13
N ILE A 286 9.34 -10.12 -35.69
CA ILE A 286 10.69 -9.86 -35.20
C ILE A 286 11.59 -9.37 -36.34
N PRO A 287 12.65 -8.59 -36.03
CA PRO A 287 13.63 -8.19 -37.03
C PRO A 287 14.38 -9.41 -37.59
N ASN A 288 14.84 -9.31 -38.83
CA ASN A 288 15.63 -10.36 -39.45
C ASN A 288 17.04 -10.41 -38.83
N ILE A 289 17.21 -11.27 -37.84
CA ILE A 289 18.48 -11.48 -37.12
C ILE A 289 19.45 -12.43 -37.86
N PHE A 290 19.05 -13.02 -38.99
CA PHE A 290 19.92 -13.89 -39.79
C PHE A 290 20.84 -13.13 -40.74
N LYS A 291 20.55 -11.85 -41.00
CA LYS A 291 21.33 -10.99 -41.92
C LYS A 291 22.38 -10.12 -41.22
N ALA A 292 22.53 -10.25 -39.90
CA ALA A 292 23.57 -9.56 -39.14
C ALA A 292 24.83 -10.44 -39.10
N ASP A 293 25.60 -10.38 -40.18
CA ASP A 293 27.05 -10.63 -40.23
C ASP A 293 27.65 -9.67 -41.28
#